data_AF-A0A451BFY8-F1
#
_entry.id   AF-A0A451BFY8-F1
#
_cell.length_a   1.000
_cell.length_b   1.000
_cell.length_c   1.000
_cell.angle_alpha   90.00
_cell.angle_beta   90.00
_cell.angle_gamma   90.00
#
_symmetry.space_group_name_H-M   'P 1'
#
loop_
_entity.id
_entity.type
_entity.pdbx_description
1 polymer ?
#
loop_
_entity_poly.entity_id
_entity_poly.type
_entity_poly.pdbx_seq_one_letter_code
_entity_poly.pdbx_strand_id
1 'polypeptide(L)' 'MPSISMFYGLIVYMYFRDSQQHKLPHIHVRYQDEEVVVSIPDGDVLEGRIPPARIC' A
#
# COMPACT_ATOMS: atom_id res chain seq x y z
N MET A 1 0.86 -8.91 11.11
CA MET A 1 0.41 -8.42 9.79
C MET A 1 -1.06 -8.74 9.63
N PRO A 2 -1.99 -7.93 10.18
CA PRO A 2 -3.38 -8.01 9.75
C PRO A 2 -3.52 -7.30 8.40
N SER A 3 -4.08 -7.98 7.41
CA SER A 3 -4.68 -7.28 6.27
C SER A 3 -5.87 -6.48 6.79
N ILE A 4 -5.88 -5.17 6.56
CA ILE A 4 -6.96 -4.31 7.04
C ILE A 4 -8.16 -4.32 6.08
N SER A 5 -7.91 -4.58 4.79
CA SER A 5 -8.94 -4.65 3.76
C SER A 5 -8.44 -5.43 2.54
N MET A 6 -9.37 -5.99 1.78
CA MET A 6 -9.10 -6.65 0.50
C MET A 6 -10.26 -6.39 -0.48
N PHE A 7 -9.95 -5.83 -1.65
CA PHE A 7 -10.95 -5.51 -2.67
C PHE A 7 -10.33 -5.46 -4.07
N TYR A 8 -11.06 -5.87 -5.11
CA TYR A 8 -10.59 -5.88 -6.52
C TYR A 8 -9.21 -6.55 -6.73
N GLY A 9 -8.84 -7.52 -5.87
CA GLY A 9 -7.51 -8.16 -5.89
C GLY A 9 -6.38 -7.34 -5.26
N LEU A 10 -6.68 -6.15 -4.73
CA LEU A 10 -5.80 -5.34 -3.90
C LEU A 10 -5.88 -5.84 -2.46
N ILE A 11 -4.72 -6.06 -1.84
CA ILE A 11 -4.61 -6.40 -0.42
C ILE A 11 -3.93 -5.24 0.28
N VAL A 12 -4.63 -4.66 1.27
CA VAL A 12 -4.13 -3.50 2.02
C VAL A 12 -3.64 -3.94 3.39
N TYR A 13 -2.42 -3.55 3.72
CA TYR A 13 -1.75 -3.83 4.98
C TYR A 13 -1.37 -2.53 5.68
N MET A 14 -1.43 -2.56 7.00
CA MET A 14 -0.87 -1.53 7.86
C MET A 14 0.05 -2.20 8.88
N TYR A 15 1.34 -1.91 8.80
CA TYR A 15 2.34 -2.49 9.70
C TYR A 15 2.50 -1.58 10.92
N PHE A 16 2.07 -2.06 12.09
CA PHE A 16 2.21 -1.33 13.36
C PHE A 16 3.67 -1.26 13.86
N ARG A 17 4.58 -2.09 13.33
CA ARG A 17 5.99 -2.20 13.75
C ARG A 17 6.97 -1.78 12.65
N ASP A 18 6.77 -0.61 12.04
CA ASP A 18 7.85 0.04 11.29
C ASP A 18 8.70 0.84 12.27
N SER A 19 9.63 0.18 12.96
CA SER A 19 10.36 0.81 14.06
C SER A 19 11.50 1.74 13.63
N GLN A 20 11.85 1.92 12.33
CA GLN A 20 13.11 2.61 12.00
C GLN A 20 13.22 3.42 10.69
N GLN A 21 12.19 3.63 9.84
CA GLN A 21 12.49 4.39 8.60
C GLN A 21 11.47 5.41 8.09
N HIS A 22 10.18 5.37 8.44
CA HIS A 22 9.24 6.41 7.97
C HIS A 22 8.41 6.94 9.15
N LYS A 23 8.72 8.16 9.64
CA LYS A 23 7.92 8.87 10.67
C LYS A 23 6.51 9.28 10.19
N LEU A 24 6.12 8.86 8.99
CA LEU A 24 4.86 9.21 8.33
C LEU A 24 3.95 7.97 8.30
N PRO A 25 2.67 8.10 8.70
CA PRO A 25 1.73 7.00 8.59
C PRO A 25 1.56 6.64 7.11
N HIS A 26 1.67 5.35 6.80
CA HIS A 26 1.59 4.84 5.43
C HIS A 26 0.92 3.46 5.40
N ILE A 27 0.39 3.11 4.24
CA ILE A 27 -0.21 1.80 3.96
C ILE A 27 0.55 1.10 2.85
N HIS A 28 0.56 -0.23 2.92
CA HIS A 28 1.13 -1.08 1.88
C HIS A 28 -0.01 -1.71 1.11
N VAL A 29 -0.03 -1.53 -0.20
CA VAL A 29 -1.04 -2.10 -1.09
C VAL A 29 -0.36 -3.05 -2.05
N ARG A 30 -0.78 -4.30 -2.04
CA ARG A 30 -0.26 -5.35 -2.92
C ARG A 30 -1.29 -5.74 -3.97
N TYR A 31 -0.86 -5.82 -5.21
CA TYR A 31 -1.63 -6.33 -6.35
C TYR A 31 -0.78 -7.33 -7.12
N GLN A 32 -1.19 -8.60 -7.13
CA GLN A 32 -0.41 -9.68 -7.76
C GLN A 32 1.04 -9.71 -7.21
N ASP A 33 2.02 -9.54 -8.09
CA ASP A 33 3.44 -9.48 -7.79
C ASP A 33 3.97 -8.05 -7.58
N GLU A 34 3.12 -7.03 -7.67
CA GLU A 34 3.50 -5.63 -7.47
C GLU A 34 2.98 -5.10 -6.12
N GLU A 35 3.75 -4.19 -5.53
CA GLU A 35 3.48 -3.55 -4.24
C GLU A 35 3.70 -2.04 -4.37
N VAL A 36 2.88 -1.26 -3.67
CA VAL A 36 3.01 0.19 -3.56
C VAL A 36 2.79 0.63 -2.13
N VAL A 37 3.59 1.59 -1.69
CA VAL A 37 3.50 2.21 -0.37
C VAL A 37 2.94 3.62 -0.55
N VAL A 38 1.86 3.91 0.16
CA VAL A 38 1.12 5.18 0.03
C VAL A 38 1.08 5.90 1.38
N SER A 39 1.38 7.20 1.38
CA SER A 39 1.32 8.05 2.57
C SER A 39 -0.12 8.36 2.99
N ILE A 40 -0.32 8.60 4.28
CA ILE A 40 -1.56 9.11 4.85
C ILE A 40 -1.21 10.45 5.53
N PRO A 41 -2.05 11.50 5.41
CA PRO A 41 -3.32 11.55 4.67
C PRO A 41 -3.17 11.93 3.19
N ASP A 42 -2.00 12.39 2.76
CA ASP A 42 -1.82 13.06 1.47
C ASP A 42 -2.02 12.12 0.26
N GLY A 43 -1.83 10.81 0.44
CA GLY A 43 -2.03 9.83 -0.62
C GLY A 43 -0.87 9.75 -1.61
N ASP A 44 0.28 10.32 -1.27
CA ASP A 44 1.48 10.28 -2.10
C ASP A 44 2.04 8.87 -2.17
N VAL A 45 2.51 8.48 -3.36
CA VAL A 45 3.26 7.22 -3.53
C VAL A 45 4.66 7.42 -2.97
N LEU A 46 4.96 6.73 -1.88
CA LEU A 46 6.29 6.74 -1.25
C LEU A 46 7.23 5.78 -1.98
N GLU A 47 6.73 4.61 -2.38
CA GLU A 47 7.52 3.58 -3.06
C GLU A 47 6.64 2.66 -3.90
N GLY A 48 7.24 2.04 -4.92
CA GLY A 48 6.58 1.01 -5.71
C GLY A 48 5.57 1.57 -6.72
N ARG A 49 4.82 0.67 -7.32
CA ARG A 49 3.77 0.99 -8.30
C ARG A 49 2.81 -0.18 -8.44
N ILE A 50 1.64 0.10 -8.99
CA ILE A 50 0.69 -0.94 -9.42
C ILE A 50 0.37 -0.69 -10.89
N PRO A 51 0.23 -1.74 -11.72
CA PRO A 51 -0.18 -1.58 -13.11
C PRO A 51 -1.50 -0.80 -13.21
N PRO A 52 -1.63 0.11 -14.20
CA PRO A 52 -2.86 0.86 -14.38
C PRO A 52 -4.03 -0.10 -14.63
N ALA A 53 -5.20 0.27 -14.12
CA ALA A 53 -6.42 -0.47 -14.38
C ALA A 53 -6.62 -0.62 -15.90
N ARG A 54 -6.78 -1.85 -16.38
CA ARG A 54 -7.19 -2.10 -17.75
C ARG A 54 -8.69 -1.81 -17.86
N ILE A 55 -9.01 -0.61 -18.31
CA ILE A 55 -10.36 -0.21 -18.70
C ILE A 55 -10.46 -0.55 -20.19
N CYS A 56 -11.30 -1.52 -20.53
CA CYS A 56 -11.63 -1.87 -21.91
C CYS A 56 -12.57 -0.82 -22.52
#